data_AF-I4AQE5-F1
#
_entry.id   AF-I4AQE5-F1
#
_cell.length_a   1.000
_cell.length_b   1.000
_cell.length_c   1.000
_cell.angle_alpha   90.00
_cell.angle_beta   90.00
_cell.angle_gamma   90.00
#
_symmetry.space_group_name_H-M   'P 1'
#
loop_
_entity.id
_entity.type
_entity.pdbx_description
1 polymer ?
#
loop_
_entity_poly.entity_id
_entity_poly.type
_entity_poly.pdbx_seq_one_letter_code
_entity_poly.pdbx_strand_id
1 'polypeptide(L)'
;MENFLYPLAYGGLLLSAAVYFFLKERQHAAGFARNSFFVSSLLYILSLFFNDGGVMYDLLAVLTPDLAILTVVILIFNRFAPRPKVLYFTIFAVIAGLKLFFFDAGREAAVNYFETGSMCGMESNEVETIIGDKETATLHFNLSANGELLLDLNMTNKDDIVPILEKYNMSIRRAFPDLQHDEYSELEEYYVLDIPTFQLKNIDAIIGELQNSGAVDYLENNEILELPTNPTTSFDVAPNKPSFGINDPNLKDLWGFEKMGVAQMYATLKDQKPTKKAKIVILDTGVEADHEDIASNYLSIDKKNDYDKLGHGTHCAGIAAAVTNNGKGIASFSPNSEFVTVSSIKVLNDAGFGSQETVLAGIIKAADAGADVISLSLGGPSNDAHQKAYSEAVKYANKAGAIVVVAAGNSNKNAKDFSPANADGVIAVSAISPDLSIAPFSNHVQDMEMGIAAPGVQIFSTYPKGTYKFLNGTSMATPYVAGLLGVMKALNPELDTKTAFEILKSTGKELEAGEKAGNFIQADKAINTVLEQE
;
A
#
# COMPACT_ATOMS: atom_id res chain seq x y z
N MET A 1 5.63 -19.70 -15.00
CA MET A 1 6.89 -20.48 -14.96
C MET A 1 7.90 -19.59 -14.28
N GLU A 2 8.18 -19.86 -13.01
CA GLU A 2 9.17 -19.11 -12.21
C GLU A 2 10.53 -19.16 -12.91
N ASN A 3 11.30 -18.07 -12.84
CA ASN A 3 12.60 -17.91 -13.47
C ASN A 3 13.64 -18.91 -12.89
N PHE A 4 13.58 -20.16 -13.33
CA PHE A 4 14.57 -21.22 -13.02
C PHE A 4 15.98 -20.90 -13.53
N LEU A 5 16.13 -19.88 -14.38
CA LEU A 5 17.38 -19.52 -15.05
C LEU A 5 18.44 -19.00 -14.08
N TYR A 6 18.05 -18.15 -13.11
CA TYR A 6 18.99 -17.54 -12.16
C TYR A 6 19.60 -18.57 -11.19
N PRO A 7 18.82 -19.40 -10.46
CA PRO A 7 19.39 -20.40 -9.55
C PRO A 7 20.30 -21.42 -10.25
N LEU A 8 19.98 -21.77 -11.50
CA LEU A 8 20.80 -22.66 -12.33
C LEU A 8 22.11 -22.00 -12.77
N ALA A 9 22.06 -20.75 -13.21
CA ALA A 9 23.25 -20.00 -13.63
C ALA A 9 24.21 -19.77 -12.46
N TYR A 10 23.70 -19.40 -11.28
CA TYR A 10 24.51 -19.21 -10.08
C TYR A 10 25.11 -20.53 -9.55
N GLY A 11 24.32 -21.62 -9.53
CA GLY A 11 24.83 -22.95 -9.21
C GLY A 11 25.96 -23.39 -10.15
N GLY A 12 25.83 -23.09 -11.44
CA GLY A 12 26.88 -23.32 -12.45
C GLY A 12 28.15 -22.50 -12.22
N LEU A 13 28.02 -21.24 -11.78
CA LEU A 13 29.15 -20.39 -11.41
C LEU A 13 29.92 -20.95 -10.22
N LEU A 14 29.25 -21.29 -9.13
CA LEU A 14 29.89 -21.86 -7.94
C LEU A 14 30.61 -23.17 -8.23
N LEU A 15 29.99 -24.06 -9.01
CA LEU A 15 30.60 -25.33 -9.40
C LEU A 15 31.85 -25.11 -10.28
N SER A 16 31.76 -24.21 -11.26
CA SER A 16 32.88 -23.91 -12.15
C SER A 16 34.06 -23.25 -11.41
N ALA A 17 33.78 -22.41 -10.41
CA ALA A 17 34.78 -21.81 -9.53
C ALA A 17 35.51 -22.88 -8.71
N ALA A 18 34.76 -23.79 -8.08
CA ALA A 18 35.31 -24.91 -7.33
C ALA A 18 36.21 -25.80 -8.21
N VAL A 19 35.75 -26.14 -9.42
CA VAL A 19 36.51 -26.95 -10.38
C VAL A 19 37.78 -26.23 -10.84
N TYR A 20 37.72 -24.92 -11.11
CA TYR A 20 38.89 -24.12 -11.48
C TYR A 20 39.95 -24.11 -10.38
N PHE A 21 39.60 -23.77 -9.14
CA PHE A 21 40.57 -23.69 -8.05
C PHE A 21 41.09 -25.07 -7.62
N PHE A 22 40.34 -26.14 -7.86
CA PHE A 22 40.81 -27.52 -7.66
C PHE A 22 41.80 -27.98 -8.74
N LEU A 23 41.62 -27.55 -9.98
CA LEU A 23 42.41 -28.02 -11.13
C LEU A 23 43.48 -27.03 -11.61
N LYS A 24 43.57 -25.82 -11.06
CA LYS A 24 44.48 -24.76 -11.51
C LYS A 24 45.96 -25.16 -11.53
N GLU A 25 46.38 -26.11 -10.69
CA GLU A 25 47.76 -26.62 -10.65
C GLU A 25 48.00 -27.83 -11.57
N ARG A 26 46.95 -28.34 -12.24
CA ARG A 26 47.04 -29.48 -13.17
C ARG A 26 47.20 -29.00 -14.61
N GLN A 27 48.40 -29.10 -15.16
CA GLN A 27 48.77 -28.57 -16.48
C GLN A 27 47.81 -28.92 -17.63
N HIS A 28 47.23 -30.14 -17.64
CA HIS A 28 46.33 -30.59 -18.71
C HIS A 28 44.84 -30.24 -18.50
N ALA A 29 44.43 -29.81 -17.31
CA ALA A 29 43.02 -29.55 -16.97
C ALA A 29 42.72 -28.09 -16.62
N ALA A 30 43.75 -27.30 -16.30
CA ALA A 30 43.61 -25.89 -15.92
C ALA A 30 42.97 -25.02 -17.02
N GLY A 31 43.30 -25.27 -18.28
CA GLY A 31 42.73 -24.52 -19.42
C GLY A 31 41.21 -24.73 -19.57
N PHE A 32 40.75 -25.98 -19.47
CA PHE A 32 39.32 -26.30 -19.51
C PHE A 32 38.58 -25.68 -18.32
N ALA A 33 39.12 -25.85 -17.11
CA ALA A 33 38.48 -25.35 -15.91
C ALA A 33 38.38 -23.81 -15.88
N ARG A 34 39.40 -23.11 -16.41
CA ARG A 34 39.40 -21.66 -16.57
C ARG A 34 38.30 -21.20 -17.53
N ASN A 35 38.19 -21.84 -18.69
CA ASN A 35 37.19 -21.47 -19.69
C ASN A 35 35.77 -21.72 -19.18
N SER A 36 35.54 -22.84 -18.49
CA SER A 36 34.24 -23.13 -17.87
C SER A 36 33.86 -22.08 -16.82
N PHE A 37 34.81 -21.59 -16.02
CA PHE A 37 34.55 -20.51 -15.07
C PHE A 37 34.11 -19.21 -15.76
N PHE A 38 34.84 -18.78 -16.79
CA PHE A 38 34.48 -17.55 -17.52
C PHE A 38 33.11 -17.64 -18.21
N VAL A 39 32.79 -18.80 -18.81
CA VAL A 39 31.47 -19.00 -19.44
C VAL A 39 30.36 -18.96 -18.39
N SER A 40 30.53 -19.63 -17.25
CA SER A 40 29.55 -19.59 -16.16
C SER A 40 29.41 -18.19 -15.54
N SER A 41 30.49 -17.42 -15.42
CA SER A 41 30.41 -16.02 -14.96
C SER A 41 29.60 -15.15 -15.91
N LEU A 42 29.81 -15.32 -17.22
CA LEU A 42 29.05 -14.57 -18.23
C LEU A 42 27.57 -14.94 -18.21
N LEU A 43 27.24 -16.22 -18.10
CA LEU A 43 25.85 -16.70 -18.00
C LEU A 43 25.15 -16.21 -16.73
N TYR A 44 25.85 -16.19 -15.60
CA TYR A 44 25.34 -15.62 -14.36
C TYR A 44 25.06 -14.12 -14.49
N ILE A 45 26.01 -13.34 -15.01
CA ILE A 45 25.82 -11.91 -15.25
C ILE A 45 24.63 -11.66 -16.19
N LEU A 46 24.51 -12.42 -17.27
CA LEU A 46 23.37 -12.33 -18.19
C LEU A 46 22.04 -12.67 -17.49
N SER A 47 22.03 -13.63 -16.57
CA SER A 47 20.81 -14.00 -15.85
C SER A 47 20.28 -12.89 -14.92
N LEU A 48 21.17 -12.00 -14.43
CA LEU A 48 20.76 -10.87 -13.59
C LEU A 48 19.91 -9.86 -14.38
N PHE A 49 20.15 -9.70 -15.69
CA PHE A 49 19.38 -8.78 -16.53
C PHE A 49 17.97 -9.29 -16.87
N PHE A 50 17.67 -10.55 -16.58
CA PHE A 50 16.34 -11.15 -16.79
C PHE A 50 15.58 -11.34 -15.46
N ASN A 51 16.11 -10.79 -14.36
CA ASN A 51 15.44 -10.79 -13.07
C ASN A 51 14.50 -9.59 -12.96
N ASP A 52 13.27 -9.78 -12.48
CA ASP A 52 12.21 -8.77 -12.51
C ASP A 52 12.39 -7.63 -11.49
N GLY A 53 13.54 -7.55 -10.81
CA GLY A 53 13.79 -6.68 -9.65
C GLY A 53 14.32 -5.27 -9.96
N GLY A 54 14.71 -4.98 -11.19
CA GLY A 54 15.35 -3.72 -11.56
C GLY A 54 16.83 -3.66 -11.18
N VAL A 55 17.61 -2.90 -11.95
CA VAL A 55 19.09 -2.94 -11.96
C VAL A 55 19.72 -2.67 -10.59
N MET A 56 19.14 -1.78 -9.78
CA MET A 56 19.68 -1.44 -8.46
C MET A 56 19.45 -2.53 -7.41
N TYR A 57 18.29 -3.21 -7.47
CA TYR A 57 17.98 -4.36 -6.62
C TYR A 57 18.88 -5.54 -6.95
N ASP A 58 19.08 -5.83 -8.24
CA ASP A 58 19.96 -6.91 -8.68
C ASP A 58 21.43 -6.65 -8.28
N LEU A 59 21.86 -5.39 -8.25
CA LEU A 59 23.22 -5.03 -7.85
C LEU A 59 23.44 -5.13 -6.34
N LEU A 60 22.49 -4.66 -5.52
CA LEU A 60 22.68 -4.55 -4.07
C LEU A 60 22.18 -5.79 -3.32
N ALA A 61 20.98 -6.28 -3.63
CA ALA A 61 20.33 -7.36 -2.88
C ALA A 61 20.72 -8.75 -3.38
N VAL A 62 21.17 -8.88 -4.64
CA VAL A 62 21.45 -10.18 -5.28
C VAL A 62 22.96 -10.37 -5.48
N LEU A 63 23.63 -9.44 -6.17
CA LEU A 63 25.05 -9.56 -6.52
C LEU A 63 25.98 -9.49 -5.30
N THR A 64 25.69 -8.64 -4.30
CA THR A 64 26.58 -8.45 -3.15
C THR A 64 26.69 -9.71 -2.27
N PRO A 65 25.58 -10.38 -1.87
CA PRO A 65 25.66 -11.67 -1.17
C PRO A 65 26.34 -12.76 -2.01
N ASP A 66 26.09 -12.79 -3.32
CA ASP A 66 26.62 -13.82 -4.20
C ASP A 66 28.13 -13.71 -4.41
N LEU A 67 28.66 -12.49 -4.51
CA LEU A 67 30.10 -12.25 -4.54
C LEU A 67 30.77 -12.61 -3.22
N ALA A 68 30.11 -12.40 -2.08
CA ALA A 68 30.63 -12.81 -0.78
C ALA A 68 30.75 -14.34 -0.66
N ILE A 69 29.71 -15.07 -1.07
CA ILE A 69 29.69 -16.54 -1.10
C ILE A 69 30.74 -17.08 -2.07
N LEU A 70 30.80 -16.53 -3.29
CA LEU A 70 31.80 -16.90 -4.28
C LEU A 70 33.23 -16.68 -3.76
N THR A 71 33.47 -15.58 -3.06
CA THR A 71 34.76 -15.27 -2.43
C THR A 71 35.12 -16.30 -1.37
N VAL A 72 34.19 -16.68 -0.50
CA VAL A 72 34.39 -17.71 0.52
C VAL A 72 34.71 -19.07 -0.13
N VAL A 73 33.98 -19.46 -1.17
CA VAL A 73 34.23 -20.68 -1.94
C VAL A 73 35.65 -20.66 -2.53
N ILE A 74 36.03 -19.56 -3.18
CA ILE A 74 37.37 -19.38 -3.74
C ILE A 74 38.44 -19.52 -2.66
N LEU A 75 38.27 -18.88 -1.50
CA LEU A 75 39.24 -18.92 -0.40
C LEU A 75 39.39 -20.35 0.16
N ILE A 76 38.30 -21.08 0.35
CA ILE A 76 38.31 -22.46 0.84
C ILE A 76 39.04 -23.37 -0.16
N PHE A 77 38.67 -23.31 -1.44
CA PHE A 77 39.30 -24.17 -2.45
C PHE A 77 40.76 -23.80 -2.68
N ASN A 78 41.11 -22.52 -2.69
CA ASN A 78 42.49 -22.07 -2.78
C ASN A 78 43.35 -22.54 -1.59
N ARG A 79 42.76 -22.69 -0.41
CA ARG A 79 43.48 -23.07 0.82
C ARG A 79 43.55 -24.58 1.07
N PHE A 80 42.54 -25.35 0.64
CA PHE A 80 42.35 -26.76 1.02
C PHE A 80 42.32 -27.76 -0.14
N ALA A 81 42.45 -27.31 -1.41
CA ALA A 81 42.53 -28.18 -2.59
C ALA A 81 43.49 -29.40 -2.48
N PRO A 82 44.61 -29.38 -1.71
CA PRO A 82 45.48 -30.55 -1.60
C PRO A 82 44.97 -31.72 -0.73
N ARG A 83 43.84 -31.60 0.01
CA ARG A 83 43.41 -32.63 0.99
C ARG A 83 41.99 -33.16 0.73
N PRO A 84 41.83 -34.26 -0.03
CA PRO A 84 40.53 -34.67 -0.58
C PRO A 84 39.51 -35.22 0.44
N LYS A 85 39.93 -35.71 1.61
CA LYS A 85 39.01 -36.35 2.59
C LYS A 85 38.33 -35.38 3.56
N VAL A 86 38.92 -34.21 3.81
CA VAL A 86 38.32 -33.14 4.65
C VAL A 86 37.36 -32.28 3.82
N LEU A 87 37.65 -32.17 2.52
CA LEU A 87 36.98 -31.28 1.57
C LEU A 87 35.46 -31.53 1.46
N TYR A 88 35.01 -32.78 1.39
CA TYR A 88 33.58 -33.10 1.21
C TYR A 88 32.72 -32.73 2.43
N PHE A 89 33.21 -32.98 3.65
CA PHE A 89 32.49 -32.60 4.88
C PHE A 89 32.49 -31.10 5.10
N THR A 90 33.59 -30.41 4.75
CA THR A 90 33.64 -28.95 4.83
C THR A 90 32.73 -28.31 3.78
N ILE A 91 32.67 -28.83 2.56
CA ILE A 91 31.75 -28.33 1.52
C ILE A 91 30.30 -28.53 1.93
N PHE A 92 29.92 -29.71 2.44
CA PHE A 92 28.55 -29.95 2.87
C PHE A 92 28.16 -29.08 4.08
N ALA A 93 29.04 -28.94 5.07
CA ALA A 93 28.82 -28.11 6.25
C ALA A 93 28.79 -26.60 5.90
N VAL A 94 29.58 -26.16 4.93
CA VAL A 94 29.58 -24.77 4.44
C VAL A 94 28.36 -24.51 3.57
N ILE A 95 27.93 -25.42 2.69
CA ILE A 95 26.69 -25.24 1.91
C ILE A 95 25.46 -25.27 2.83
N ALA A 96 25.39 -26.21 3.77
CA ALA A 96 24.29 -26.27 4.75
C ALA A 96 24.32 -25.07 5.71
N GLY A 97 25.50 -24.67 6.19
CA GLY A 97 25.70 -23.51 7.05
C GLY A 97 25.41 -22.20 6.35
N LEU A 98 25.81 -22.02 5.08
CA LEU A 98 25.49 -20.85 4.27
C LEU A 98 24.01 -20.83 3.89
N LYS A 99 23.37 -21.98 3.65
CA LYS A 99 21.93 -22.04 3.37
C LYS A 99 21.09 -21.75 4.61
N LEU A 100 21.57 -22.05 5.81
CA LEU A 100 20.92 -21.65 7.07
C LEU A 100 21.22 -20.17 7.40
N PHE A 101 22.48 -19.74 7.24
CA PHE A 101 22.92 -18.39 7.59
C PHE A 101 22.43 -17.34 6.60
N PHE A 102 22.46 -17.56 5.28
CA PHE A 102 21.97 -16.57 4.30
C PHE A 102 20.45 -16.60 4.10
N PHE A 103 19.76 -17.70 4.43
CA PHE A 103 18.31 -17.75 4.32
C PHE A 103 17.62 -17.10 5.53
N ASP A 104 18.19 -17.23 6.74
CA ASP A 104 17.68 -16.54 7.93
C ASP A 104 18.35 -15.17 8.13
N ALA A 105 19.68 -15.06 8.10
CA ALA A 105 20.37 -13.79 8.30
C ALA A 105 20.34 -12.89 7.05
N GLY A 106 20.16 -13.42 5.84
CA GLY A 106 19.92 -12.58 4.65
C GLY A 106 18.49 -12.02 4.63
N ARG A 107 17.52 -12.77 5.16
CA ARG A 107 16.14 -12.28 5.32
C ARG A 107 16.04 -11.31 6.50
N GLU A 108 16.69 -11.59 7.62
CA GLU A 108 16.78 -10.66 8.76
C GLU A 108 17.68 -9.46 8.47
N ALA A 109 18.75 -9.57 7.69
CA ALA A 109 19.60 -8.43 7.33
C ALA A 109 19.01 -7.62 6.17
N ALA A 110 18.25 -8.23 5.24
CA ALA A 110 17.47 -7.46 4.28
C ALA A 110 16.31 -6.74 4.98
N VAL A 111 15.60 -7.41 5.89
CA VAL A 111 14.58 -6.77 6.73
C VAL A 111 15.21 -5.69 7.60
N ASN A 112 16.31 -5.96 8.31
CA ASN A 112 17.00 -4.94 9.12
C ASN A 112 17.65 -3.84 8.28
N TYR A 113 18.17 -4.10 7.08
CA TYR A 113 18.76 -3.05 6.22
C TYR A 113 17.67 -2.22 5.52
N PHE A 114 16.49 -2.78 5.25
CA PHE A 114 15.32 -1.99 4.87
C PHE A 114 14.68 -1.28 6.08
N GLU A 115 14.79 -1.82 7.30
CA GLU A 115 14.32 -1.20 8.55
C GLU A 115 15.28 -0.14 9.12
N THR A 116 16.59 -0.25 8.90
CA THR A 116 17.64 0.65 9.45
C THR A 116 18.40 1.45 8.39
N GLY A 117 18.27 1.09 7.11
CA GLY A 117 18.92 1.74 5.97
C GLY A 117 18.05 2.76 5.25
N SER A 118 17.02 3.30 5.91
CA SER A 118 16.65 4.70 5.67
C SER A 118 17.89 5.55 5.93
N MET A 119 18.58 6.00 4.88
CA MET A 119 19.42 7.19 5.00
C MET A 119 18.50 8.39 5.21
N CYS A 120 18.02 8.56 6.44
CA CYS A 120 17.72 9.84 7.08
C CYS A 120 17.43 9.62 8.57
N GLY A 121 18.49 9.26 9.30
CA GLY A 121 18.56 9.38 10.76
C GLY A 121 19.68 10.34 11.12
N MET A 122 19.48 11.64 10.89
CA MET A 122 20.23 12.66 11.62
C MET A 122 19.49 12.93 12.92
N GLU A 123 20.13 12.58 14.03
CA GLU A 123 19.70 12.94 15.38
C GLU A 123 19.43 14.45 15.43
N SER A 124 18.21 14.79 15.86
CA SER A 124 17.84 16.15 16.22
C SER A 124 18.64 16.56 17.46
N ASN A 125 19.67 17.38 17.29
CA ASN A 125 20.07 18.41 18.24
C ASN A 125 21.05 19.40 17.58
N GLU A 126 20.76 20.70 17.75
CA GLU A 126 21.55 21.87 17.37
C GLU A 126 21.69 22.21 15.88
N VAL A 127 20.70 22.91 15.30
CA VAL A 127 21.00 24.02 14.37
C VAL A 127 19.95 25.14 14.56
N GLU A 128 20.24 26.05 15.48
CA GLU A 128 19.74 27.41 15.40
C GLU A 128 20.65 28.19 14.44
N THR A 129 20.03 28.89 13.49
CA THR A 129 20.58 30.05 12.76
C THR A 129 21.75 29.81 11.79
N ILE A 130 21.48 29.65 10.48
CA ILE A 130 22.11 30.45 9.41
C ILE A 130 21.11 30.59 8.25
N ILE A 131 20.52 31.77 8.11
CA ILE A 131 19.91 32.27 6.87
C ILE A 131 21.05 32.66 5.94
N GLY A 132 21.04 32.15 4.70
CA GLY A 132 21.98 32.57 3.65
C GLY A 132 21.80 31.79 2.35
N ASP A 133 21.08 32.39 1.40
CA ASP A 133 20.95 32.11 -0.03
C ASP A 133 21.82 30.99 -0.64
N LYS A 134 21.15 30.00 -1.26
CA LYS A 134 21.29 29.66 -2.69
C LYS A 134 20.33 28.53 -3.10
N GLU A 135 19.57 28.82 -4.16
CA GLU A 135 18.76 27.88 -4.96
C GLU A 135 19.57 26.69 -5.50
N THR A 136 18.82 25.65 -5.91
CA THR A 136 19.15 24.52 -6.81
C THR A 136 19.73 23.25 -6.19
N ALA A 137 18.83 22.37 -5.71
CA ALA A 137 18.85 20.91 -5.94
C ALA A 137 17.65 20.26 -5.22
N THR A 138 16.42 20.48 -5.70
CA THR A 138 15.26 19.65 -5.34
C THR A 138 15.44 18.29 -5.99
N LEU A 139 15.98 17.34 -5.22
CA LEU A 139 16.02 15.93 -5.53
C LEU A 139 14.55 15.41 -5.58
N HIS A 140 13.92 15.37 -6.76
CA HIS A 140 12.61 14.73 -7.00
C HIS A 140 12.72 13.20 -6.90
N PHE A 141 12.78 12.64 -5.69
CA PHE A 141 13.07 11.22 -5.47
C PHE A 141 11.84 10.32 -5.34
N ASN A 142 10.63 10.84 -5.57
CA ASN A 142 9.41 10.07 -5.35
C ASN A 142 8.38 10.17 -6.49
N LEU A 143 8.85 10.30 -7.75
CA LEU A 143 7.98 10.30 -8.93
C LEU A 143 7.92 8.92 -9.57
N SER A 144 6.81 8.61 -10.24
CA SER A 144 6.68 7.40 -11.04
C SER A 144 7.74 7.35 -12.14
N ALA A 145 8.43 6.21 -12.26
CA ALA A 145 9.52 6.02 -13.23
C ALA A 145 9.06 5.91 -14.71
N ASN A 146 7.74 5.87 -14.94
CA ASN A 146 7.14 5.87 -16.27
C ASN A 146 5.91 6.78 -16.21
N GLY A 147 6.10 8.08 -16.41
CA GLY A 147 5.03 9.07 -16.29
C GLY A 147 5.11 9.89 -15.01
N GLU A 148 6.08 10.78 -14.95
CA GLU A 148 6.44 11.57 -13.76
C GLU A 148 5.41 12.65 -13.41
N LEU A 149 4.67 13.17 -14.39
CA LEU A 149 3.72 14.27 -14.19
C LEU A 149 2.32 13.91 -14.69
N LEU A 150 1.32 14.42 -13.99
CA LEU A 150 -0.08 14.44 -14.41
C LEU A 150 -0.44 15.85 -14.89
N LEU A 151 -1.02 15.92 -16.08
CA LEU A 151 -1.37 17.16 -16.76
C LEU A 151 -2.86 17.19 -17.05
N ASP A 152 -3.51 18.27 -16.63
CA ASP A 152 -4.83 18.65 -17.09
C ASP A 152 -4.66 19.56 -18.32
N LEU A 153 -5.04 19.08 -19.50
CA LEU A 153 -4.77 19.78 -20.75
C LEU A 153 -5.92 20.68 -21.16
N ASN A 154 -5.57 21.90 -21.57
CA ASN A 154 -6.52 22.79 -22.22
C ASN A 154 -6.86 22.27 -23.62
N MET A 155 -8.04 21.67 -23.78
CA MET A 155 -8.43 21.03 -25.03
C MET A 155 -8.52 21.97 -26.24
N THR A 156 -8.58 23.29 -26.02
CA THR A 156 -8.57 24.31 -27.09
C THR A 156 -7.16 24.52 -27.66
N ASN A 157 -6.15 24.53 -26.80
CA ASN A 157 -4.76 24.87 -27.15
C ASN A 157 -3.79 23.68 -26.99
N LYS A 158 -4.31 22.45 -26.83
CA LYS A 158 -3.51 21.26 -26.52
C LYS A 158 -2.32 21.03 -27.46
N ASP A 159 -2.41 21.46 -28.72
CA ASP A 159 -1.35 21.26 -29.72
C ASP A 159 -0.11 22.15 -29.43
N ASP A 160 -0.24 23.19 -28.60
CA ASP A 160 0.87 24.06 -28.18
C ASP A 160 1.88 23.33 -27.26
N ILE A 161 1.52 22.15 -26.74
CA ILE A 161 2.45 21.29 -25.97
C ILE A 161 3.47 20.57 -26.88
N VAL A 162 3.14 20.33 -28.15
CA VAL A 162 3.92 19.48 -29.07
C VAL A 162 5.37 19.95 -29.22
N PRO A 163 5.66 21.25 -29.43
CA PRO A 163 7.05 21.73 -29.51
C PRO A 163 7.87 21.45 -28.25
N ILE A 164 7.23 21.48 -27.07
CA ILE A 164 7.89 21.20 -25.79
C ILE A 164 8.18 19.70 -25.66
N LEU A 165 7.22 18.84 -26.03
CA LEU A 165 7.42 17.39 -26.07
C LEU A 165 8.62 17.01 -26.96
N GLU A 166 8.67 17.57 -28.17
CA GLU A 166 9.76 17.32 -29.13
C GLU A 166 11.11 17.83 -28.62
N LYS A 167 11.15 19.03 -28.04
CA LYS A 167 12.37 19.65 -27.49
C LYS A 167 13.02 18.78 -26.41
N TYR A 168 12.23 18.17 -25.53
CA TYR A 168 12.73 17.35 -24.43
C TYR A 168 12.69 15.85 -24.71
N ASN A 169 12.19 15.42 -25.87
CA ASN A 169 11.99 14.00 -26.23
C ASN A 169 11.07 13.29 -25.22
N MET A 170 10.02 13.96 -24.78
CA MET A 170 9.02 13.44 -23.84
C MET A 170 7.87 12.76 -24.60
N SER A 171 7.16 11.87 -23.91
CA SER A 171 5.94 11.27 -24.45
C SER A 171 4.76 11.53 -23.52
N ILE A 172 3.56 11.57 -24.09
CA ILE A 172 2.34 11.85 -23.34
C ILE A 172 1.25 10.84 -23.74
N ARG A 173 0.44 10.42 -22.78
CA ARG A 173 -0.72 9.52 -23.01
C ARG A 173 -1.88 9.93 -22.13
N ARG A 174 -3.11 9.56 -22.52
CA ARG A 174 -4.27 9.74 -21.64
C ARG A 174 -4.03 8.99 -20.32
N ALA A 175 -4.34 9.64 -19.21
CA ALA A 175 -4.15 9.07 -17.87
C ALA A 175 -5.17 7.96 -17.61
N PHE A 176 -6.44 8.20 -17.97
CA PHE A 176 -7.55 7.33 -17.66
C PHE A 176 -8.29 6.87 -18.92
N PRO A 177 -8.94 5.69 -18.90
CA PRO A 177 -9.83 5.25 -19.98
C PRO A 177 -11.08 6.15 -20.06
N ASP A 178 -11.91 5.94 -21.09
CA ASP A 178 -13.21 6.61 -21.20
C ASP A 178 -14.04 6.36 -19.93
N LEU A 179 -14.57 7.44 -19.37
CA LEU A 179 -15.35 7.38 -18.15
C LEU A 179 -16.76 6.89 -18.47
N GLN A 180 -17.36 6.12 -17.57
CA GLN A 180 -18.78 5.73 -17.74
C GLN A 180 -19.71 6.95 -17.61
N HIS A 181 -19.30 7.95 -16.83
CA HIS A 181 -20.02 9.19 -16.56
C HIS A 181 -19.11 10.41 -16.74
N ASP A 182 -18.75 10.74 -17.98
CA ASP A 182 -17.89 11.87 -18.34
C ASP A 182 -18.41 13.22 -17.83
N GLU A 183 -19.71 13.34 -17.56
CA GLU A 183 -20.35 14.52 -17.01
C GLU A 183 -20.05 14.78 -15.51
N TYR A 184 -19.42 13.82 -14.83
CA TYR A 184 -19.16 13.91 -13.39
C TYR A 184 -17.89 14.68 -13.05
N SER A 185 -16.85 14.61 -13.89
CA SER A 185 -15.54 15.22 -13.65
C SER A 185 -14.79 15.51 -14.96
N GLU A 186 -13.72 16.29 -14.86
CA GLU A 186 -12.85 16.64 -16.00
C GLU A 186 -11.69 15.63 -16.17
N LEU A 187 -11.78 14.44 -15.56
CA LEU A 187 -10.71 13.42 -15.58
C LEU A 187 -10.38 12.91 -17.00
N GLU A 188 -11.30 13.09 -17.95
CA GLU A 188 -11.10 12.78 -19.37
C GLU A 188 -9.98 13.61 -20.03
N GLU A 189 -9.69 14.78 -19.47
CA GLU A 189 -8.72 15.77 -19.94
C GLU A 189 -7.34 15.59 -19.28
N TYR A 190 -7.20 14.58 -18.40
CA TYR A 190 -5.95 14.25 -17.74
C TYR A 190 -5.05 13.34 -18.59
N TYR A 191 -3.77 13.70 -18.63
CA TYR A 191 -2.72 13.01 -19.34
C TYR A 191 -1.52 12.75 -18.42
N VAL A 192 -0.83 11.65 -18.68
CA VAL A 192 0.43 11.30 -18.03
C VAL A 192 1.56 11.68 -18.97
N LEU A 193 2.48 12.51 -18.49
CA LEU A 193 3.70 12.91 -19.19
C LEU A 193 4.88 12.08 -18.69
N ASP A 194 5.52 11.38 -19.61
CA ASP A 194 6.72 10.57 -19.39
C ASP A 194 7.97 11.36 -19.80
N ILE A 195 8.83 11.61 -18.81
CA ILE A 195 10.05 12.41 -18.92
C ILE A 195 11.24 11.44 -18.92
N PRO A 196 12.02 11.37 -20.02
CA PRO A 196 13.18 10.50 -20.06
C PRO A 196 14.13 10.76 -18.89
N THR A 197 14.68 9.71 -18.29
CA THR A 197 15.51 9.81 -17.07
C THR A 197 16.64 10.85 -17.17
N PHE A 198 17.26 11.01 -18.34
CA PHE A 198 18.33 11.99 -18.56
C PHE A 198 17.85 13.46 -18.58
N GLN A 199 16.53 13.69 -18.70
CA GLN A 199 15.87 14.98 -18.66
C GLN A 199 15.33 15.35 -17.28
N LEU A 200 15.27 14.42 -16.31
CA LEU A 200 14.77 14.71 -14.96
C LEU A 200 15.51 15.85 -14.27
N LYS A 201 16.80 16.03 -14.58
CA LYS A 201 17.59 17.19 -14.11
C LYS A 201 17.08 18.55 -14.60
N ASN A 202 16.22 18.56 -15.62
CA ASN A 202 15.63 19.74 -16.25
C ASN A 202 14.13 19.88 -15.89
N ILE A 203 13.61 19.10 -14.93
CA ILE A 203 12.18 19.03 -14.64
C ILE A 203 11.56 20.38 -14.27
N ASP A 204 12.25 21.22 -13.49
CA ASP A 204 11.77 22.57 -13.16
C ASP A 204 11.62 23.45 -14.40
N ALA A 205 12.55 23.35 -15.35
CA ALA A 205 12.48 24.09 -16.60
C ALA A 205 11.35 23.55 -17.50
N ILE A 206 11.15 22.23 -17.53
CA ILE A 206 10.06 21.58 -18.25
C ILE A 206 8.71 22.06 -17.68
N ILE A 207 8.52 22.01 -16.37
CA ILE A 207 7.31 22.49 -15.68
C ILE A 207 7.06 23.96 -16.03
N GLY A 208 8.09 24.80 -15.96
CA GLY A 208 7.98 26.22 -16.30
C GLY A 208 7.56 26.45 -17.76
N GLU A 209 8.07 25.67 -18.72
CA GLU A 209 7.65 25.78 -20.13
C GLU A 209 6.23 25.26 -20.35
N LEU A 210 5.85 24.15 -19.72
CA LEU A 210 4.50 23.59 -19.80
C LEU A 210 3.46 24.58 -19.27
N GLN A 211 3.69 25.17 -18.09
CA GLN A 211 2.78 26.15 -17.49
C GLN A 211 2.64 27.43 -18.32
N ASN A 212 3.69 27.85 -19.05
CA ASN A 212 3.66 29.03 -19.90
C ASN A 212 3.14 28.76 -21.33
N SER A 213 2.89 27.50 -21.69
CA SER A 213 2.46 27.12 -23.04
C SER A 213 1.03 27.53 -23.37
N GLY A 214 0.17 27.67 -22.35
CA GLY A 214 -1.28 27.82 -22.53
C GLY A 214 -2.00 26.51 -22.90
N ALA A 215 -1.28 25.39 -23.03
CA ALA A 215 -1.84 24.06 -23.28
C ALA A 215 -2.15 23.26 -22.01
N VAL A 216 -1.68 23.71 -20.84
CA VAL A 216 -1.79 23.01 -19.56
C VAL A 216 -2.55 23.91 -18.59
N ASP A 217 -3.75 23.48 -18.16
CA ASP A 217 -4.57 24.20 -17.19
C ASP A 217 -4.14 23.87 -15.75
N TYR A 218 -3.68 22.64 -15.51
CA TYR A 218 -3.12 22.22 -14.23
C TYR A 218 -2.04 21.16 -14.39
N LEU A 219 -1.07 21.14 -13.48
CA LEU A 219 0.04 20.19 -13.45
C LEU A 219 0.32 19.79 -12.01
N GLU A 220 0.43 18.49 -11.79
CA GLU A 220 0.85 17.92 -10.50
C GLU A 220 1.82 16.74 -10.71
N ASN A 221 2.53 16.39 -9.65
CA ASN A 221 3.43 15.24 -9.67
C ASN A 221 2.63 13.93 -9.69
N ASN A 222 3.10 12.94 -10.44
CA ASN A 222 2.62 11.56 -10.29
C ASN A 222 3.43 10.88 -9.17
N GLU A 223 3.07 11.17 -7.92
CA GLU A 223 3.83 10.73 -6.75
C GLU A 223 3.74 9.22 -6.55
N ILE A 224 4.84 8.62 -6.06
CA ILE A 224 4.85 7.25 -5.56
C ILE A 224 4.41 7.23 -4.10
N LEU A 225 3.39 6.43 -3.84
CA LEU A 225 2.89 6.10 -2.54
C LEU A 225 3.49 4.77 -2.09
N GLU A 226 3.92 4.73 -0.84
CA GLU A 226 4.44 3.54 -0.18
C GLU A 226 3.57 3.25 1.04
N LEU A 227 3.21 1.97 1.23
CA LEU A 227 2.58 1.56 2.48
C LEU A 227 3.51 1.84 3.66
N PRO A 228 3.07 2.61 4.66
CA PRO A 228 3.89 2.88 5.83
C PRO A 228 4.18 1.58 6.57
N THR A 229 5.39 1.48 7.14
CA THR A 229 5.74 0.38 8.04
C THR A 229 4.75 0.32 9.21
N ASN A 230 4.33 -0.89 9.58
CA ASN A 230 3.44 -1.11 10.73
C ASN A 230 4.04 -0.50 12.01
N PRO A 231 3.42 0.53 12.61
CA PRO A 231 3.97 1.19 13.79
C PRO A 231 4.13 0.22 14.96
N THR A 232 5.25 0.30 15.67
CA THR A 232 5.51 -0.45 16.90
C THR A 232 4.86 0.27 18.08
N THR A 233 3.56 0.04 18.26
CA THR A 233 2.81 0.50 19.43
C THR A 233 2.00 -0.67 20.00
N SER A 234 2.07 -0.85 21.31
CA SER A 234 1.34 -1.89 22.04
C SER A 234 0.74 -1.32 23.31
N PHE A 235 -0.49 -1.68 23.61
CA PHE A 235 -1.18 -1.36 24.84
C PHE A 235 -1.57 -2.65 25.58
N ASP A 236 -1.75 -2.53 26.89
CA ASP A 236 -2.36 -3.58 27.69
C ASP A 236 -3.88 -3.54 27.48
N VAL A 237 -4.35 -4.37 26.54
CA VAL A 237 -5.78 -4.48 26.24
C VAL A 237 -6.38 -5.57 27.13
N ALA A 238 -7.29 -5.18 28.00
CA ALA A 238 -8.11 -6.15 28.72
C ALA A 238 -8.93 -6.95 27.68
N PRO A 239 -8.96 -8.29 27.76
CA PRO A 239 -9.75 -9.09 26.83
C PRO A 239 -11.21 -8.67 26.88
N ASN A 240 -11.85 -8.50 25.71
CA ASN A 240 -13.29 -8.26 25.65
C ASN A 240 -14.01 -9.39 26.39
N LYS A 241 -15.10 -9.06 27.09
CA LYS A 241 -16.03 -10.06 27.62
C LYS A 241 -17.06 -10.39 26.52
N PRO A 242 -16.93 -11.54 25.83
CA PRO A 242 -17.68 -11.78 24.61
C PRO A 242 -19.17 -11.98 24.93
N SER A 243 -20.01 -11.09 24.42
CA SER A 243 -21.42 -11.38 24.20
C SER A 243 -21.98 -10.46 23.12
N PHE A 244 -21.50 -10.63 21.89
CA PHE A 244 -22.05 -9.96 20.71
C PHE A 244 -23.23 -10.74 20.10
N GLY A 245 -23.62 -11.89 20.68
CA GLY A 245 -24.70 -12.74 20.14
C GLY A 245 -24.32 -13.48 18.85
N ILE A 246 -23.02 -13.57 18.55
CA ILE A 246 -22.46 -14.20 17.36
C ILE A 246 -21.45 -15.30 17.74
N ASN A 247 -21.14 -16.20 16.81
CA ASN A 247 -20.42 -17.46 17.09
C ASN A 247 -18.93 -17.47 16.70
N ASP A 248 -18.38 -16.34 16.27
CA ASP A 248 -17.01 -16.22 15.78
C ASP A 248 -15.99 -16.39 16.94
N PRO A 249 -14.90 -17.17 16.75
CA PRO A 249 -14.02 -17.59 17.84
C PRO A 249 -13.06 -16.51 18.36
N ASN A 250 -12.71 -15.49 17.56
CA ASN A 250 -11.68 -14.50 17.91
C ASN A 250 -12.25 -13.14 18.39
N LEU A 251 -13.52 -13.10 18.82
CA LEU A 251 -14.19 -11.85 19.26
C LEU A 251 -13.53 -11.17 20.47
N LYS A 252 -12.79 -11.94 21.27
CA LYS A 252 -12.04 -11.41 22.43
C LYS A 252 -10.96 -10.41 22.02
N ASP A 253 -10.46 -10.53 20.78
CA ASP A 253 -9.36 -9.74 20.23
C ASP A 253 -9.86 -8.48 19.47
N LEU A 254 -11.18 -8.33 19.31
CA LEU A 254 -11.83 -7.20 18.63
C LEU A 254 -12.21 -6.07 19.60
N TRP A 255 -11.25 -5.51 20.33
CA TRP A 255 -11.53 -4.53 21.40
C TRP A 255 -12.41 -3.35 20.96
N GLY A 256 -12.26 -2.91 19.71
CA GLY A 256 -13.04 -1.82 19.13
C GLY A 256 -14.55 -2.07 19.15
N PHE A 257 -14.99 -3.33 19.06
CA PHE A 257 -16.41 -3.68 19.01
C PHE A 257 -17.15 -3.27 20.28
N GLU A 258 -16.53 -3.45 21.46
CA GLU A 258 -17.12 -3.02 22.72
C GLU A 258 -17.21 -1.48 22.77
N LYS A 259 -16.14 -0.80 22.37
CA LYS A 259 -16.05 0.67 22.41
C LYS A 259 -16.98 1.38 21.41
N MET A 260 -17.36 0.70 20.33
CA MET A 260 -18.26 1.22 19.29
C MET A 260 -19.71 0.75 19.43
N GLY A 261 -20.06 0.03 20.50
CA GLY A 261 -21.45 -0.39 20.75
C GLY A 261 -21.96 -1.50 19.82
N VAL A 262 -21.08 -2.35 19.28
CA VAL A 262 -21.47 -3.33 18.24
C VAL A 262 -22.52 -4.33 18.72
N ALA A 263 -22.52 -4.71 20.00
CA ALA A 263 -23.54 -5.60 20.55
C ALA A 263 -24.96 -4.98 20.44
N GLN A 264 -25.09 -3.69 20.73
CA GLN A 264 -26.34 -2.95 20.60
C GLN A 264 -26.72 -2.78 19.13
N MET A 265 -25.74 -2.48 18.26
CA MET A 265 -25.96 -2.40 16.83
C MET A 265 -26.51 -3.72 16.25
N TYR A 266 -25.91 -4.86 16.58
CA TYR A 266 -26.42 -6.16 16.14
C TYR A 266 -27.82 -6.48 16.69
N ALA A 267 -28.12 -6.08 17.93
CA ALA A 267 -29.45 -6.23 18.49
C ALA A 267 -30.48 -5.41 17.69
N THR A 268 -30.15 -4.18 17.29
CA THR A 268 -30.99 -3.36 16.41
C THR A 268 -31.16 -4.01 15.03
N LEU A 269 -30.07 -4.44 14.40
CA LEU A 269 -30.10 -4.98 13.03
C LEU A 269 -30.77 -6.35 12.92
N LYS A 270 -30.92 -7.10 14.02
CA LYS A 270 -31.51 -8.45 14.02
C LYS A 270 -32.88 -8.51 13.37
N ASP A 271 -33.70 -7.48 13.57
CA ASP A 271 -35.07 -7.42 13.04
C ASP A 271 -35.17 -6.56 11.76
N GLN A 272 -34.04 -6.05 11.27
CA GLN A 272 -33.97 -5.21 10.07
C GLN A 272 -33.57 -6.02 8.85
N LYS A 273 -34.07 -5.61 7.69
CA LYS A 273 -33.63 -6.14 6.39
C LYS A 273 -32.98 -5.02 5.60
N PRO A 274 -31.79 -5.24 5.01
CA PRO A 274 -31.19 -4.23 4.15
C PRO A 274 -32.02 -4.04 2.88
N THR A 275 -32.12 -2.79 2.42
CA THR A 275 -32.72 -2.41 1.13
C THR A 275 -31.90 -2.94 -0.04
N LYS A 276 -30.57 -2.99 0.11
CA LYS A 276 -29.65 -3.62 -0.84
C LYS A 276 -28.44 -4.20 -0.13
N LYS A 277 -27.72 -5.08 -0.82
CA LYS A 277 -26.39 -5.53 -0.37
C LYS A 277 -25.33 -4.54 -0.87
N ALA A 278 -24.79 -3.73 0.03
CA ALA A 278 -23.84 -2.67 -0.30
C ALA A 278 -22.46 -3.24 -0.72
N LYS A 279 -21.78 -2.59 -1.66
CA LYS A 279 -20.46 -3.01 -2.16
C LYS A 279 -19.35 -2.13 -1.59
N ILE A 280 -18.50 -2.72 -0.76
CA ILE A 280 -17.29 -2.06 -0.26
C ILE A 280 -16.12 -2.47 -1.15
N VAL A 281 -15.38 -1.50 -1.69
CA VAL A 281 -14.20 -1.78 -2.52
C VAL A 281 -12.94 -1.32 -1.80
N ILE A 282 -12.03 -2.26 -1.59
CA ILE A 282 -10.72 -2.04 -0.97
C ILE A 282 -9.69 -1.73 -2.06
N LEU A 283 -9.15 -0.51 -2.06
CA LEU A 283 -8.08 -0.08 -2.95
C LEU A 283 -6.75 -0.21 -2.20
N ASP A 284 -6.04 -1.30 -2.47
CA ASP A 284 -4.86 -1.68 -1.66
C ASP A 284 -3.93 -2.62 -2.44
N THR A 285 -3.28 -3.56 -1.74
CA THR A 285 -2.34 -4.58 -2.22
C THR A 285 -3.01 -5.83 -2.80
N GLY A 286 -4.33 -5.81 -2.95
CA GLY A 286 -5.14 -6.97 -3.30
C GLY A 286 -5.89 -7.52 -2.08
N VAL A 287 -6.73 -8.54 -2.28
CA VAL A 287 -7.40 -9.25 -1.19
C VAL A 287 -7.38 -10.74 -1.51
N GLU A 288 -6.98 -11.59 -0.56
CA GLU A 288 -7.14 -13.04 -0.68
C GLU A 288 -8.63 -13.43 -0.70
N ALA A 289 -9.19 -13.55 -1.91
CA ALA A 289 -10.62 -13.75 -2.12
C ALA A 289 -11.14 -15.08 -1.56
N ASP A 290 -10.30 -16.10 -1.46
CA ASP A 290 -10.63 -17.43 -0.95
C ASP A 290 -10.33 -17.58 0.56
N HIS A 291 -9.94 -16.52 1.25
CA HIS A 291 -9.77 -16.52 2.70
C HIS A 291 -11.08 -16.95 3.38
N GLU A 292 -10.98 -17.88 4.34
CA GLU A 292 -12.16 -18.59 4.88
C GLU A 292 -13.22 -17.70 5.54
N ASP A 293 -12.80 -16.51 5.92
CA ASP A 293 -13.56 -15.49 6.62
C ASP A 293 -13.95 -14.30 5.73
N ILE A 294 -13.64 -14.36 4.43
CA ILE A 294 -13.95 -13.33 3.44
C ILE A 294 -14.77 -13.92 2.28
N ALA A 295 -14.48 -15.16 1.88
CA ALA A 295 -14.95 -15.75 0.62
C ALA A 295 -16.47 -15.63 0.36
N SER A 296 -17.31 -15.80 1.38
CA SER A 296 -18.77 -15.70 1.22
C SER A 296 -19.28 -14.27 1.00
N ASN A 297 -18.50 -13.26 1.42
CA ASN A 297 -18.79 -11.85 1.20
C ASN A 297 -18.03 -11.28 -0.02
N TYR A 298 -17.09 -12.02 -0.60
CA TYR A 298 -16.24 -11.52 -1.67
C TYR A 298 -16.96 -11.48 -3.02
N LEU A 299 -16.82 -10.36 -3.73
CA LEU A 299 -17.25 -10.20 -5.11
C LEU A 299 -16.07 -9.75 -5.97
N SER A 300 -15.63 -10.59 -6.90
CA SER A 300 -14.54 -10.26 -7.82
C SER A 300 -14.97 -9.19 -8.81
N ILE A 301 -14.23 -8.08 -8.86
CA ILE A 301 -14.30 -7.09 -9.94
C ILE A 301 -13.35 -7.52 -11.08
N ASP A 302 -12.16 -7.97 -10.72
CA ASP A 302 -11.11 -8.40 -11.63
C ASP A 302 -10.23 -9.44 -10.94
N LYS A 303 -10.23 -10.67 -11.45
CA LYS A 303 -9.55 -11.82 -10.83
C LYS A 303 -8.06 -11.60 -10.57
N LYS A 304 -7.43 -10.65 -11.26
CA LYS A 304 -6.01 -10.30 -11.01
C LYS A 304 -5.80 -9.56 -9.68
N ASN A 305 -6.87 -9.12 -9.02
CA ASN A 305 -6.82 -8.42 -7.72
C ASN A 305 -7.22 -9.34 -6.55
N ASP A 306 -7.71 -10.54 -6.85
CA ASP A 306 -8.27 -11.52 -5.91
C ASP A 306 -7.18 -12.32 -5.15
N TYR A 307 -5.94 -11.83 -5.18
CA TYR A 307 -4.82 -12.37 -4.40
C TYR A 307 -4.06 -11.23 -3.75
N ASP A 308 -3.42 -11.52 -2.62
CA ASP A 308 -2.63 -10.55 -1.87
C ASP A 308 -1.39 -11.22 -1.30
N LYS A 309 -0.21 -10.82 -1.80
CA LYS A 309 1.08 -11.36 -1.33
C LYS A 309 1.62 -10.61 -0.11
N LEU A 310 1.23 -9.35 0.08
CA LEU A 310 1.73 -8.51 1.17
C LEU A 310 0.86 -8.63 2.42
N GLY A 311 -0.45 -8.77 2.23
CA GLY A 311 -1.45 -9.05 3.25
C GLY A 311 -2.16 -7.83 3.84
N HIS A 312 -1.75 -6.62 3.45
CA HIS A 312 -2.33 -5.39 3.99
C HIS A 312 -3.80 -5.23 3.56
N GLY A 313 -4.10 -5.43 2.27
CA GLY A 313 -5.45 -5.31 1.76
C GLY A 313 -6.39 -6.42 2.26
N THR A 314 -5.88 -7.64 2.41
CA THR A 314 -6.61 -8.74 3.06
C THR A 314 -6.98 -8.42 4.50
N HIS A 315 -6.10 -7.72 5.23
CA HIS A 315 -6.38 -7.28 6.60
C HIS A 315 -7.47 -6.21 6.65
N CYS A 316 -7.39 -5.21 5.77
CA CYS A 316 -8.43 -4.19 5.64
C CYS A 316 -9.79 -4.79 5.23
N ALA A 317 -9.82 -5.76 4.31
CA ALA A 317 -11.05 -6.43 3.88
C ALA A 317 -11.76 -7.18 5.03
N GLY A 318 -11.01 -7.83 5.92
CA GLY A 318 -11.59 -8.49 7.10
C GLY A 318 -12.24 -7.50 8.07
N ILE A 319 -11.60 -6.36 8.32
CA ILE A 319 -12.16 -5.31 9.20
C ILE A 319 -13.48 -4.79 8.61
N ALA A 320 -13.49 -4.53 7.30
CA ALA A 320 -14.66 -3.96 6.63
C ALA A 320 -15.82 -4.96 6.50
N ALA A 321 -15.54 -6.24 6.23
CA ALA A 321 -16.55 -7.16 5.71
C ALA A 321 -16.29 -8.66 5.99
N ALA A 322 -15.52 -9.03 7.01
CA ALA A 322 -15.45 -10.42 7.47
C ALA A 322 -16.85 -11.04 7.65
N VAL A 323 -16.95 -12.33 7.36
CA VAL A 323 -18.20 -13.07 7.34
C VAL A 323 -18.62 -13.42 8.77
N THR A 324 -19.33 -12.50 9.42
CA THR A 324 -19.88 -12.70 10.76
C THR A 324 -20.81 -13.91 10.82
N ASN A 325 -20.79 -14.63 11.96
CA ASN A 325 -21.62 -15.81 12.25
C ASN A 325 -21.27 -17.08 11.45
N ASN A 326 -20.07 -17.18 10.88
CA ASN A 326 -19.64 -18.36 10.13
C ASN A 326 -18.94 -19.43 11.01
N GLY A 327 -18.73 -19.15 12.29
CA GLY A 327 -18.01 -20.02 13.23
C GLY A 327 -16.50 -20.04 13.05
N LYS A 328 -15.93 -19.04 12.37
CA LYS A 328 -14.50 -18.92 12.02
C LYS A 328 -14.03 -17.50 12.33
N GLY A 329 -12.73 -17.36 12.56
CA GLY A 329 -12.10 -16.04 12.54
C GLY A 329 -12.73 -14.94 13.40
N ILE A 330 -12.94 -13.80 12.74
CA ILE A 330 -13.40 -12.53 13.29
C ILE A 330 -14.79 -12.19 12.71
N ALA A 331 -15.32 -11.03 13.09
CA ALA A 331 -16.58 -10.50 12.57
C ALA A 331 -16.38 -9.08 12.04
N SER A 332 -17.34 -8.61 11.23
CA SER A 332 -17.43 -7.21 10.76
C SER A 332 -18.71 -6.55 11.27
N PHE A 333 -18.94 -5.26 10.99
CA PHE A 333 -20.19 -4.61 11.37
C PHE A 333 -21.44 -5.21 10.69
N SER A 334 -21.28 -5.97 9.61
CA SER A 334 -22.37 -6.73 9.02
C SER A 334 -22.69 -7.95 9.89
N PRO A 335 -23.92 -8.11 10.44
CA PRO A 335 -24.26 -9.24 11.32
C PRO A 335 -24.35 -10.58 10.60
N ASN A 336 -24.45 -10.56 9.28
CA ASN A 336 -24.52 -11.71 8.39
C ASN A 336 -24.06 -11.29 6.97
N SER A 337 -24.21 -12.16 5.97
CA SER A 337 -23.85 -11.87 4.58
C SER A 337 -24.91 -11.11 3.77
N GLU A 338 -25.92 -10.47 4.38
CA GLU A 338 -27.00 -9.79 3.64
C GLU A 338 -26.73 -8.29 3.42
N PHE A 339 -25.94 -7.65 4.29
CA PHE A 339 -25.76 -6.19 4.24
C PHE A 339 -24.61 -5.77 3.32
N VAL A 340 -23.46 -6.44 3.36
CA VAL A 340 -22.27 -5.99 2.62
C VAL A 340 -21.63 -7.09 1.78
N THR A 341 -21.03 -6.68 0.66
CA THR A 341 -20.00 -7.41 -0.07
C THR A 341 -18.68 -6.65 0.02
N VAL A 342 -17.57 -7.35 -0.20
CA VAL A 342 -16.25 -6.74 -0.35
C VAL A 342 -15.60 -7.13 -1.66
N SER A 343 -14.93 -6.19 -2.29
CA SER A 343 -14.20 -6.37 -3.55
C SER A 343 -12.80 -5.74 -3.44
N SER A 344 -11.90 -6.11 -4.35
CA SER A 344 -10.56 -5.53 -4.39
C SER A 344 -10.24 -4.86 -5.72
N ILE A 345 -9.57 -3.70 -5.61
CA ILE A 345 -8.79 -3.12 -6.70
C ILE A 345 -7.35 -2.96 -6.22
N LYS A 346 -6.44 -3.70 -6.84
CA LYS A 346 -5.02 -3.63 -6.49
C LYS A 346 -4.40 -2.38 -7.13
N VAL A 347 -4.10 -1.40 -6.29
CA VAL A 347 -3.42 -0.14 -6.66
C VAL A 347 -2.01 -0.06 -6.09
N LEU A 348 -1.67 -0.97 -5.17
CA LEU A 348 -0.33 -1.14 -4.60
C LEU A 348 0.21 -2.50 -5.03
N ASN A 349 1.46 -2.53 -5.52
CA ASN A 349 2.12 -3.75 -5.98
C ASN A 349 2.46 -4.70 -4.82
N ASP A 350 3.08 -5.84 -5.12
CA ASP A 350 3.41 -6.87 -4.11
C ASP A 350 4.48 -6.43 -3.10
N ALA A 351 5.12 -5.27 -3.33
CA ALA A 351 6.05 -4.62 -2.41
C ALA A 351 5.43 -3.42 -1.67
N GLY A 352 4.14 -3.12 -1.88
CA GLY A 352 3.44 -2.03 -1.19
C GLY A 352 3.56 -0.65 -1.84
N PHE A 353 4.03 -0.57 -3.08
CA PHE A 353 4.17 0.70 -3.82
C PHE A 353 3.07 0.87 -4.86
N GLY A 354 2.57 2.09 -5.01
CA GLY A 354 1.69 2.50 -6.10
C GLY A 354 1.99 3.92 -6.53
N SER A 355 1.53 4.31 -7.72
CA SER A 355 1.58 5.69 -8.18
C SER A 355 0.24 6.38 -7.94
N GLN A 356 0.26 7.71 -7.87
CA GLN A 356 -0.94 8.53 -7.84
C GLN A 356 -1.89 8.20 -8.99
N GLU A 357 -1.36 8.06 -10.21
CA GLU A 357 -2.12 7.61 -11.38
C GLU A 357 -2.85 6.28 -11.11
N THR A 358 -2.16 5.28 -10.56
CA THR A 358 -2.78 3.96 -10.30
C THR A 358 -3.86 4.02 -9.22
N VAL A 359 -3.72 4.90 -8.23
CA VAL A 359 -4.75 5.11 -7.21
C VAL A 359 -5.96 5.84 -7.80
N LEU A 360 -5.75 6.91 -8.57
CA LEU A 360 -6.80 7.64 -9.29
C LEU A 360 -7.61 6.72 -10.22
N ALA A 361 -6.92 5.93 -11.03
CA ALA A 361 -7.53 4.93 -11.90
C ALA A 361 -8.30 3.86 -11.09
N GLY A 362 -7.82 3.52 -9.90
CA GLY A 362 -8.51 2.62 -8.98
C GLY A 362 -9.82 3.20 -8.44
N ILE A 363 -9.84 4.48 -8.08
CA ILE A 363 -11.04 5.19 -7.59
C ILE A 363 -12.11 5.20 -8.68
N ILE A 364 -11.73 5.59 -9.91
CA ILE A 364 -12.61 5.60 -11.07
C ILE A 364 -13.18 4.20 -11.32
N LYS A 365 -12.31 3.18 -11.38
CA LYS A 365 -12.73 1.79 -11.60
C LYS A 365 -13.66 1.26 -10.51
N ALA A 366 -13.48 1.68 -9.25
CA ALA A 366 -14.39 1.29 -8.16
C ALA A 366 -15.77 1.93 -8.32
N ALA A 367 -15.81 3.23 -8.67
CA ALA A 367 -17.05 3.94 -8.94
C ALA A 367 -17.81 3.30 -10.12
N ASP A 368 -17.13 3.03 -11.23
CA ASP A 368 -17.71 2.35 -12.41
C ASP A 368 -18.18 0.92 -12.10
N ALA A 369 -17.50 0.25 -11.17
CA ALA A 369 -17.93 -1.05 -10.68
C ALA A 369 -19.13 -0.97 -9.72
N GLY A 370 -19.69 0.22 -9.47
CA GLY A 370 -20.83 0.43 -8.57
C GLY A 370 -20.47 0.20 -7.11
N ALA A 371 -19.33 0.72 -6.66
CA ALA A 371 -18.99 0.78 -5.25
C ALA A 371 -20.00 1.66 -4.50
N ASP A 372 -20.42 1.21 -3.31
CA ASP A 372 -21.14 2.05 -2.36
C ASP A 372 -20.18 2.77 -1.42
N VAL A 373 -19.05 2.12 -1.12
CA VAL A 373 -17.98 2.66 -0.29
C VAL A 373 -16.64 2.28 -0.89
N ILE A 374 -15.74 3.24 -1.02
CA ILE A 374 -14.36 3.04 -1.48
C ILE A 374 -13.44 3.30 -0.29
N SER A 375 -12.63 2.30 0.07
CA SER A 375 -11.70 2.39 1.21
C SER A 375 -10.26 2.43 0.72
N LEU A 376 -9.55 3.49 1.10
CA LEU A 376 -8.16 3.78 0.73
C LEU A 376 -7.29 3.82 2.00
N SER A 377 -6.68 2.69 2.34
CA SER A 377 -5.80 2.56 3.50
C SER A 377 -4.33 2.86 3.16
N LEU A 378 -4.12 3.92 2.38
CA LEU A 378 -2.86 4.32 1.78
C LEU A 378 -2.73 5.85 1.76
N GLY A 379 -1.50 6.33 1.62
CA GLY A 379 -1.23 7.75 1.43
C GLY A 379 0.22 8.08 1.68
N GLY A 380 0.63 9.28 1.27
CA GLY A 380 2.01 9.76 1.36
C GLY A 380 2.06 11.26 1.62
N PRO A 381 3.22 11.78 2.07
CA PRO A 381 3.43 13.22 2.19
C PRO A 381 3.22 13.89 0.83
N SER A 382 2.46 14.98 0.81
CA SER A 382 2.26 15.82 -0.37
C SER A 382 2.83 17.20 -0.09
N ASN A 383 3.57 17.74 -1.07
CA ASN A 383 4.05 19.12 -1.01
C ASN A 383 3.07 20.11 -1.68
N ASP A 384 2.10 19.59 -2.42
CA ASP A 384 1.07 20.40 -3.08
C ASP A 384 -0.15 20.52 -2.17
N ALA A 385 -0.56 21.77 -1.95
CA ALA A 385 -1.70 22.10 -1.08
C ALA A 385 -3.05 21.63 -1.66
N HIS A 386 -3.11 21.33 -2.96
CA HIS A 386 -4.32 20.86 -3.65
C HIS A 386 -3.94 19.77 -4.65
N GLN A 387 -4.24 18.51 -4.35
CA GLN A 387 -4.16 17.44 -5.33
C GLN A 387 -5.44 17.42 -6.17
N LYS A 388 -5.49 18.26 -7.21
CA LYS A 388 -6.70 18.49 -8.01
C LYS A 388 -7.22 17.18 -8.60
N ALA A 389 -6.34 16.29 -9.08
CA ALA A 389 -6.82 15.03 -9.67
C ALA A 389 -7.49 14.11 -8.64
N TYR A 390 -6.98 14.06 -7.39
CA TYR A 390 -7.64 13.29 -6.34
C TYR A 390 -9.01 13.87 -6.02
N SER A 391 -9.14 15.20 -5.86
CA SER A 391 -10.43 15.84 -5.67
C SER A 391 -11.41 15.55 -6.83
N GLU A 392 -10.95 15.57 -8.08
CA GLU A 392 -11.79 15.23 -9.24
C GLU A 392 -12.19 13.75 -9.30
N ALA A 393 -11.29 12.81 -8.95
CA ALA A 393 -11.59 11.39 -8.85
C ALA A 393 -12.58 11.07 -7.70
N VAL A 394 -12.42 11.76 -6.57
CA VAL A 394 -13.35 11.63 -5.43
C VAL A 394 -14.71 12.22 -5.77
N LYS A 395 -14.75 13.38 -6.43
CA LYS A 395 -15.98 13.98 -6.95
C LYS A 395 -16.70 13.07 -7.94
N TYR A 396 -15.96 12.42 -8.85
CA TYR A 396 -16.51 11.40 -9.75
C TYR A 396 -17.18 10.26 -8.97
N ALA A 397 -16.47 9.69 -8.00
CA ALA A 397 -16.98 8.60 -7.17
C ALA A 397 -18.21 9.01 -6.33
N ASN A 398 -18.16 10.18 -5.69
CA ASN A 398 -19.26 10.73 -4.90
C ASN A 398 -20.52 10.96 -5.76
N LYS A 399 -20.38 11.49 -6.98
CA LYS A 399 -21.50 11.65 -7.92
C LYS A 399 -22.05 10.32 -8.44
N ALA A 400 -21.20 9.30 -8.56
CA ALA A 400 -21.61 7.93 -8.84
C ALA A 400 -22.31 7.24 -7.64
N GLY A 401 -22.40 7.92 -6.48
CA GLY A 401 -23.08 7.44 -5.28
C GLY A 401 -22.20 6.67 -4.29
N ALA A 402 -20.90 6.61 -4.53
CA ALA A 402 -19.91 5.97 -3.65
C ALA A 402 -19.41 6.94 -2.58
N ILE A 403 -19.19 6.46 -1.35
CA ILE A 403 -18.55 7.24 -0.28
C ILE A 403 -17.06 6.89 -0.21
N VAL A 404 -16.18 7.87 -0.34
CA VAL A 404 -14.72 7.66 -0.29
C VAL A 404 -14.16 7.89 1.12
N VAL A 405 -13.45 6.90 1.64
CA VAL A 405 -12.86 6.90 2.99
C VAL A 405 -11.35 6.69 2.90
N VAL A 406 -10.56 7.56 3.53
CA VAL A 406 -9.10 7.60 3.38
C VAL A 406 -8.40 7.60 4.74
N ALA A 407 -7.31 6.87 4.86
CA ALA A 407 -6.44 6.91 6.04
C ALA A 407 -5.75 8.28 6.20
N ALA A 408 -5.75 8.85 7.41
CA ALA A 408 -5.12 10.15 7.66
C ALA A 408 -3.58 10.13 7.52
N GLY A 409 -2.95 8.96 7.66
CA GLY A 409 -1.49 8.75 7.64
C GLY A 409 -0.89 8.49 9.03
N ASN A 410 0.37 8.04 9.07
CA ASN A 410 1.01 7.47 10.27
C ASN A 410 2.29 8.23 10.70
N SER A 411 2.27 9.56 10.61
CA SER A 411 3.46 10.39 10.86
C SER A 411 3.32 11.38 12.03
N ASN A 412 2.22 11.35 12.79
CA ASN A 412 1.91 12.33 13.84
C ASN A 412 1.93 13.78 13.33
N LYS A 413 1.49 13.98 12.08
CA LYS A 413 1.47 15.26 11.38
C LYS A 413 0.04 15.65 11.03
N ASN A 414 -0.14 16.81 10.41
CA ASN A 414 -1.46 17.22 9.93
C ASN A 414 -1.82 16.45 8.66
N ALA A 415 -3.02 15.85 8.61
CA ALA A 415 -3.46 15.06 7.47
C ALA A 415 -3.62 15.87 6.18
N LYS A 416 -3.78 17.21 6.28
CA LYS A 416 -3.84 18.10 5.10
C LYS A 416 -2.55 18.09 4.25
N ASP A 417 -1.43 17.69 4.86
CA ASP A 417 -0.12 17.58 4.21
C ASP A 417 0.10 16.17 3.59
N PHE A 418 -0.95 15.34 3.51
CA PHE A 418 -0.89 13.96 3.04
C PHE A 418 -2.00 13.68 2.02
N SER A 419 -1.64 12.97 0.96
CA SER A 419 -2.56 12.62 -0.12
C SER A 419 -2.76 11.11 -0.23
N PRO A 420 -3.98 10.63 -0.52
CA PRO A 420 -5.17 11.40 -0.91
C PRO A 420 -6.02 11.93 0.27
N ALA A 421 -5.51 11.89 1.51
CA ALA A 421 -6.28 12.31 2.68
C ALA A 421 -6.74 13.78 2.61
N ASN A 422 -5.97 14.65 1.97
CA ASN A 422 -6.24 16.07 1.74
C ASN A 422 -7.16 16.38 0.55
N ALA A 423 -7.69 15.37 -0.15
CA ALA A 423 -8.61 15.59 -1.26
C ALA A 423 -10.00 16.02 -0.79
N ASP A 424 -10.67 16.86 -1.58
CA ASP A 424 -12.01 17.33 -1.24
C ASP A 424 -13.03 16.20 -1.35
N GLY A 425 -14.00 16.17 -0.42
CA GLY A 425 -15.09 15.20 -0.45
C GLY A 425 -14.75 13.80 0.07
N VAL A 426 -13.57 13.57 0.66
CA VAL A 426 -13.24 12.32 1.35
C VAL A 426 -13.56 12.39 2.84
N ILE A 427 -13.86 11.23 3.45
CA ILE A 427 -13.87 11.09 4.91
C ILE A 427 -12.48 10.62 5.36
N ALA A 428 -11.73 11.49 6.05
CA ALA A 428 -10.39 11.20 6.54
C ALA A 428 -10.43 10.58 7.94
N VAL A 429 -9.71 9.46 8.13
CA VAL A 429 -9.82 8.64 9.35
C VAL A 429 -8.52 8.63 10.14
N SER A 430 -8.57 9.17 11.35
CA SER A 430 -7.52 9.07 12.36
C SER A 430 -7.61 7.76 13.15
N ALA A 431 -6.49 7.33 13.73
CA ALA A 431 -6.38 6.11 14.51
C ALA A 431 -6.41 6.42 16.01
N ILE A 432 -7.20 5.64 16.76
CA ILE A 432 -7.20 5.67 18.22
C ILE A 432 -6.70 4.37 18.84
N SER A 433 -6.22 4.51 20.05
CA SER A 433 -5.74 3.43 20.91
C SER A 433 -6.87 2.86 21.79
N PRO A 434 -6.68 1.68 22.42
CA PRO A 434 -7.68 1.05 23.29
C PRO A 434 -8.13 1.88 24.50
N ASP A 435 -7.29 2.80 24.96
CA ASP A 435 -7.58 3.76 26.02
C ASP A 435 -8.37 4.99 25.53
N LEU A 436 -8.77 5.00 24.24
CA LEU A 436 -9.46 6.10 23.55
C LEU A 436 -8.64 7.37 23.38
N SER A 437 -7.31 7.30 23.58
CA SER A 437 -6.40 8.35 23.13
C SER A 437 -6.16 8.26 21.62
N ILE A 438 -5.82 9.37 20.99
CA ILE A 438 -5.30 9.34 19.63
C ILE A 438 -3.99 8.52 19.61
N ALA A 439 -3.84 7.65 18.60
CA ALA A 439 -2.64 6.84 18.48
C ALA A 439 -1.41 7.73 18.25
N PRO A 440 -0.26 7.47 18.89
CA PRO A 440 0.92 8.35 18.80
C PRO A 440 1.47 8.56 17.40
N PHE A 441 1.18 7.64 16.46
CA PHE A 441 1.56 7.77 15.06
C PHE A 441 0.49 8.44 14.20
N SER A 442 -0.76 8.53 14.66
CA SER A 442 -1.87 8.99 13.81
C SER A 442 -1.62 10.42 13.37
N ASN A 443 -1.74 10.66 12.07
CA ASN A 443 -1.94 12.03 11.61
C ASN A 443 -3.25 12.59 12.17
N HIS A 444 -3.25 13.90 12.35
CA HIS A 444 -4.33 14.65 12.94
C HIS A 444 -5.27 15.20 11.88
N VAL A 445 -6.57 15.21 12.17
CA VAL A 445 -7.63 15.56 11.21
C VAL A 445 -8.32 16.89 11.52
N GLN A 446 -7.75 17.75 12.39
CA GLN A 446 -8.42 19.02 12.78
C GLN A 446 -8.62 20.01 11.63
N ASP A 447 -7.77 19.95 10.60
CA ASP A 447 -7.84 20.82 9.43
C ASP A 447 -8.55 20.14 8.24
N MET A 448 -9.16 18.97 8.48
CA MET A 448 -9.92 18.24 7.45
C MET A 448 -11.39 18.64 7.49
N GLU A 449 -12.02 18.80 6.31
CA GLU A 449 -13.46 19.07 6.23
C GLU A 449 -14.29 17.95 6.89
N MET A 450 -13.92 16.70 6.61
CA MET A 450 -14.60 15.51 7.10
C MET A 450 -13.65 14.55 7.83
N GLY A 451 -13.15 15.00 8.99
CA GLY A 451 -12.27 14.22 9.87
C GLY A 451 -13.02 13.41 10.93
N ILE A 452 -12.66 12.12 11.09
CA ILE A 452 -13.23 11.25 12.13
C ILE A 452 -12.22 10.25 12.70
N ALA A 453 -12.54 9.63 13.83
CA ALA A 453 -11.67 8.67 14.51
C ALA A 453 -12.26 7.25 14.55
N ALA A 454 -11.38 6.25 14.39
CA ALA A 454 -11.72 4.84 14.53
C ALA A 454 -10.54 4.02 15.10
N PRO A 455 -10.77 2.77 15.56
CA PRO A 455 -9.74 1.94 16.20
C PRO A 455 -8.58 1.64 15.23
N GLY A 456 -7.35 1.97 15.61
CA GLY A 456 -6.18 1.78 14.76
C GLY A 456 -4.97 1.14 15.45
N VAL A 457 -5.09 0.71 16.70
CA VAL A 457 -3.99 0.05 17.44
C VAL A 457 -4.42 -1.32 17.93
N GLN A 458 -3.54 -2.31 17.75
CA GLN A 458 -3.74 -3.73 18.04
C GLN A 458 -5.03 -4.26 17.41
N ILE A 459 -5.16 -4.04 16.09
CA ILE A 459 -6.32 -4.47 15.33
C ILE A 459 -6.07 -5.86 14.76
N PHE A 460 -6.83 -6.83 15.27
CA PHE A 460 -6.81 -8.21 14.81
C PHE A 460 -7.73 -8.39 13.61
N SER A 461 -7.20 -8.89 12.50
CA SER A 461 -7.99 -9.18 11.29
C SER A 461 -7.37 -10.29 10.47
N THR A 462 -8.07 -10.68 9.40
CA THR A 462 -7.67 -11.63 8.38
C THR A 462 -6.32 -11.28 7.76
N TYR A 463 -5.59 -12.29 7.30
CA TYR A 463 -4.28 -12.12 6.69
C TYR A 463 -4.04 -13.30 5.73
N PRO A 464 -3.23 -13.17 4.67
CA PRO A 464 -3.11 -14.21 3.66
C PRO A 464 -2.77 -15.60 4.21
N LYS A 465 -3.14 -16.61 3.43
CA LYS A 465 -3.03 -18.05 3.71
C LYS A 465 -3.98 -18.50 4.82
N GLY A 466 -5.17 -17.89 4.89
CA GLY A 466 -6.17 -18.20 5.91
C GLY A 466 -5.70 -17.92 7.34
N THR A 467 -4.87 -16.88 7.53
CA THR A 467 -4.30 -16.54 8.84
C THR A 467 -4.88 -15.24 9.38
N TYR A 468 -4.44 -14.83 10.57
CA TYR A 468 -4.89 -13.60 11.20
C TYR A 468 -3.69 -12.91 11.86
N LYS A 469 -3.71 -11.57 11.91
CA LYS A 469 -2.58 -10.77 12.39
C LYS A 469 -3.05 -9.51 13.11
N PHE A 470 -2.30 -9.10 14.13
CA PHE A 470 -2.41 -7.77 14.71
C PHE A 470 -1.62 -6.76 13.89
N LEU A 471 -2.27 -5.69 13.45
CA LEU A 471 -1.63 -4.54 12.81
C LEU A 471 -2.07 -3.23 13.48
N ASN A 472 -1.26 -2.21 13.27
CA ASN A 472 -1.43 -0.85 13.74
C ASN A 472 -1.43 0.10 12.54
N GLY A 473 -2.22 1.15 12.59
CA GLY A 473 -2.23 2.20 11.57
C GLY A 473 -3.60 2.84 11.40
N THR A 474 -3.60 4.05 10.86
CA THR A 474 -4.80 4.67 10.26
C THR A 474 -5.38 3.80 9.14
N SER A 475 -4.54 2.99 8.50
CA SER A 475 -4.93 1.93 7.57
C SER A 475 -5.89 0.88 8.16
N MET A 476 -5.85 0.61 9.48
CA MET A 476 -6.78 -0.29 10.16
C MET A 476 -8.02 0.45 10.68
N ALA A 477 -7.90 1.73 11.00
CA ALA A 477 -9.03 2.57 11.39
C ALA A 477 -10.00 2.82 10.22
N THR A 478 -9.46 3.08 9.04
CA THR A 478 -10.20 3.37 7.79
C THR A 478 -11.25 2.31 7.43
N PRO A 479 -10.94 0.99 7.40
CA PRO A 479 -11.91 -0.04 7.04
C PRO A 479 -13.01 -0.26 8.09
N TYR A 480 -12.83 0.17 9.35
CA TYR A 480 -13.96 0.21 10.29
C TYR A 480 -15.00 1.22 9.80
N VAL A 481 -14.58 2.45 9.48
CA VAL A 481 -15.49 3.48 8.96
C VAL A 481 -16.14 3.00 7.66
N ALA A 482 -15.37 2.38 6.76
CA ALA A 482 -15.92 1.84 5.51
C ALA A 482 -16.94 0.72 5.73
N GLY A 483 -16.68 -0.20 6.66
CA GLY A 483 -17.61 -1.27 7.04
C GLY A 483 -18.93 -0.72 7.60
N LEU A 484 -18.86 0.28 8.48
CA LEU A 484 -20.04 0.90 9.08
C LEU A 484 -20.87 1.64 8.02
N LEU A 485 -20.21 2.43 7.17
CA LEU A 485 -20.85 3.09 6.04
C LEU A 485 -21.49 2.10 5.07
N GLY A 486 -20.88 0.94 4.85
CA GLY A 486 -21.47 -0.14 4.05
C GLY A 486 -22.80 -0.63 4.63
N VAL A 487 -22.88 -0.85 5.95
CA VAL A 487 -24.14 -1.22 6.61
C VAL A 487 -25.16 -0.07 6.55
N MET A 488 -24.73 1.18 6.72
CA MET A 488 -25.59 2.37 6.59
C MET A 488 -26.18 2.48 5.16
N LYS A 489 -25.36 2.29 4.12
CA LYS A 489 -25.79 2.28 2.71
C LYS A 489 -26.67 1.08 2.34
N ALA A 490 -26.50 -0.04 3.03
CA ALA A 490 -27.34 -1.22 2.86
C ALA A 490 -28.77 -0.95 3.33
N LEU A 491 -28.93 -0.16 4.41
CA LEU A 491 -30.22 0.31 4.92
C LEU A 491 -30.78 1.44 4.06
N ASN A 492 -30.01 2.51 3.87
CA ASN A 492 -30.38 3.69 3.07
C ASN A 492 -29.44 3.86 1.85
N PRO A 493 -29.82 3.33 0.67
CA PRO A 493 -29.01 3.42 -0.56
C PRO A 493 -28.71 4.83 -1.05
N GLU A 494 -29.57 5.81 -0.74
CA GLU A 494 -29.47 7.21 -1.20
C GLU A 494 -28.57 8.05 -0.29
N LEU A 495 -28.03 7.46 0.78
CA LEU A 495 -27.12 8.15 1.69
C LEU A 495 -25.89 8.65 0.92
N ASP A 496 -25.71 9.97 0.92
CA ASP A 496 -24.56 10.66 0.33
C ASP A 496 -23.43 10.86 1.35
N THR A 497 -22.23 11.20 0.86
CA THR A 497 -21.02 11.33 1.67
C THR A 497 -21.17 12.34 2.80
N LYS A 498 -21.79 13.50 2.52
CA LYS A 498 -21.93 14.57 3.51
C LYS A 498 -22.91 14.17 4.61
N THR A 499 -24.06 13.63 4.25
CA THR A 499 -25.08 13.19 5.21
C THR A 499 -24.56 12.03 6.05
N ALA A 500 -23.85 11.08 5.43
CA ALA A 500 -23.21 10.00 6.16
C ALA A 500 -22.18 10.52 7.18
N PHE A 501 -21.31 11.45 6.77
CA PHE A 501 -20.34 12.08 7.67
C PHE A 501 -21.03 12.81 8.83
N GLU A 502 -22.08 13.60 8.57
CA GLU A 502 -22.80 14.31 9.64
C GLU A 502 -23.46 13.35 10.64
N ILE A 503 -23.97 12.19 10.19
CA ILE A 503 -24.46 11.14 11.09
C ILE A 503 -23.31 10.60 11.95
N LEU A 504 -22.19 10.22 11.34
CA LEU A 504 -21.04 9.69 12.09
C LEU A 504 -20.47 10.72 13.08
N LYS A 505 -20.37 11.99 12.68
CA LYS A 505 -19.89 13.09 13.50
C LYS A 505 -20.83 13.37 14.68
N SER A 506 -22.12 13.53 14.43
CA SER A 506 -23.11 13.89 15.46
C SER A 506 -23.35 12.77 16.48
N THR A 507 -23.24 11.51 16.05
CA THR A 507 -23.42 10.35 16.93
C THR A 507 -22.13 9.90 17.62
N GLY A 508 -20.99 10.29 17.06
CA GLY A 508 -19.67 9.95 17.54
C GLY A 508 -19.37 10.50 18.94
N LYS A 509 -18.48 9.80 19.65
CA LYS A 509 -18.01 10.19 20.96
C LYS A 509 -16.86 11.20 20.82
N GLU A 510 -17.00 12.36 21.46
CA GLU A 510 -15.90 13.31 21.59
C GLU A 510 -14.75 12.70 22.41
N LEU A 511 -13.52 12.88 21.91
CA LEU A 511 -12.30 12.39 22.53
C LEU A 511 -11.56 13.53 23.23
N GLU A 512 -10.68 13.21 24.18
CA GLU A 512 -9.85 14.23 24.85
C GLU A 512 -8.96 15.00 23.87
N ALA A 513 -8.54 14.36 22.77
CA ALA A 513 -7.77 14.99 21.70
C ALA A 513 -8.61 16.00 20.86
N GLY A 514 -9.93 16.05 21.05
CA GLY A 514 -10.85 16.94 20.35
C GLY A 514 -10.73 16.83 18.83
N GLU A 515 -10.74 17.99 18.17
CA GLU A 515 -10.66 18.11 16.70
C GLU A 515 -9.41 17.43 16.11
N LYS A 516 -8.31 17.29 16.87
CA LYS A 516 -7.11 16.61 16.36
C LYS A 516 -7.38 15.17 15.96
N ALA A 517 -8.23 14.47 16.72
CA ALA A 517 -8.64 13.11 16.39
C ALA A 517 -9.95 13.10 15.57
N GLY A 518 -10.82 14.08 15.78
CA GLY A 518 -12.22 14.00 15.37
C GLY A 518 -13.02 13.10 16.31
N ASN A 519 -14.33 13.03 16.09
CA ASN A 519 -15.20 12.22 16.94
C ASN A 519 -14.96 10.73 16.68
N PHE A 520 -14.94 9.92 17.74
CA PHE A 520 -14.84 8.47 17.63
C PHE A 520 -16.19 7.86 17.22
N ILE A 521 -16.25 7.14 16.12
CA ILE A 521 -17.50 6.55 15.60
C ILE A 521 -18.20 5.67 16.65
N GLN A 522 -19.54 5.70 16.65
CA GLN A 522 -20.39 4.87 17.52
C GLN A 522 -21.41 4.15 16.64
N ALA A 523 -21.19 2.85 16.41
CA ALA A 523 -21.86 2.10 15.37
C ALA A 523 -23.36 1.90 15.66
N ASP A 524 -23.72 1.62 16.91
CA ASP A 524 -25.11 1.53 17.37
C ASP A 524 -25.90 2.82 17.13
N LYS A 525 -25.34 3.96 17.52
CA LYS A 525 -25.99 5.27 17.39
C LYS A 525 -26.13 5.71 15.93
N ALA A 526 -25.09 5.47 15.12
CA ALA A 526 -25.12 5.77 13.70
C ALA A 526 -26.22 4.97 12.98
N ILE A 527 -26.31 3.66 13.25
CA ILE A 527 -27.34 2.80 12.66
C ILE A 527 -28.76 3.21 13.11
N ASN A 528 -28.97 3.51 14.39
CA ASN A 528 -30.26 4.00 14.86
C ASN A 528 -30.67 5.29 14.14
N THR A 529 -29.73 6.21 13.94
CA THR A 529 -29.99 7.49 13.24
C THR A 529 -30.38 7.27 11.77
N VAL A 530 -29.76 6.30 11.08
CA VAL A 530 -30.14 5.94 9.70
C VAL A 530 -31.55 5.38 9.64
N LEU A 531 -31.93 4.51 10.59
CA LEU A 531 -33.27 3.90 10.65
C LEU A 531 -34.37 4.90 11.02
N GLU A 532 -34.05 5.97 11.75
CA GLU A 532 -35.00 7.04 12.10
C GLU A 532 -35.28 8.01 10.94
N GLN A 533 -34.49 7.97 9.86
CA GLN A 533 -34.65 8.81 8.67
C GLN A 533 -35.53 8.19 7.58
N GLU A 534 -35.90 6.92 7.71
CA GLU A 534 -36.91 6.23 6.86
C GLU A 534 -38.34 6.47 7.37
#